data_AF-A0A5S3N1L0-F1
#
_entry.id   AF-A0A5S3N1L0-F1
#
_cell.length_a   1.000
_cell.length_b   1.000
_cell.length_c   1.000
_cell.angle_alpha   90.00
_cell.angle_beta   90.00
_cell.angle_gamma   90.00
#
_symmetry.space_group_name_H-M   'P 1'
#
loop_
_entity.id
_entity.type
_entity.pdbx_description
1 polymer ?
#
loop_
_entity_poly.entity_id
_entity_poly.type
_entity_poly.pdbx_seq_one_letter_code
_entity_poly.pdbx_strand_id
1 'polypeptide(L)'
;MKNTITKGFILSGLSNIVAVLILSRFFTNEFIPKYDNIVMSNFGLLMIVVWGFAYISVAKNYSKVKWLVAVFAIEKLIYAIIWILWRLNNEVSPIFNEDIMAGIFYSIYGINDIIFFFFFSYVFVKLSQK
;
A
#
# COMPACT_ATOMS: atom_id res chain seq x y z
N MET A 1 -23.30 -3.94 4.38
CA MET A 1 -22.04 -4.60 4.82
C MET A 1 -21.26 -5.30 3.70
N LYS A 2 -21.81 -6.28 2.96
CA LYS A 2 -21.07 -6.98 1.87
C LYS A 2 -20.57 -6.00 0.80
N ASN A 3 -21.41 -5.02 0.45
CA ASN A 3 -21.09 -3.95 -0.49
C ASN A 3 -20.00 -3.00 0.05
N THR A 4 -19.97 -2.73 1.36
CA THR A 4 -18.96 -1.87 2.01
C THR A 4 -17.57 -2.50 1.99
N ILE A 5 -17.46 -3.79 2.34
CA ILE A 5 -16.18 -4.51 2.31
C ILE A 5 -15.65 -4.60 0.88
N THR A 6 -16.52 -4.92 -0.10
CA THR A 6 -16.17 -4.94 -1.52
C THR A 6 -15.55 -3.61 -1.97
N LYS A 7 -16.17 -2.48 -1.60
CA LYS A 7 -15.63 -1.15 -1.88
C LYS A 7 -14.29 -0.90 -1.18
N GLY A 8 -14.07 -1.44 0.02
CA GLY A 8 -12.79 -1.36 0.71
C GLY A 8 -11.65 -2.05 -0.03
N PHE A 9 -11.88 -3.24 -0.59
CA PHE A 9 -10.89 -3.92 -1.47
C PHE A 9 -10.60 -3.14 -2.75
N ILE A 10 -11.63 -2.52 -3.34
CA ILE A 10 -11.45 -1.67 -4.53
C ILE A 10 -10.63 -0.43 -4.18
N LEU A 11 -10.97 0.22 -3.07
CA LEU A 11 -10.27 1.42 -2.61
C LEU A 11 -8.79 1.12 -2.28
N SER A 12 -8.51 -0.01 -1.61
CA SER A 12 -7.14 -0.42 -1.30
C SER A 12 -6.32 -0.70 -2.56
N GLY A 13 -6.95 -1.29 -3.58
CA GLY A 13 -6.28 -1.53 -4.85
C GLY A 13 -6.03 -0.25 -5.64
N LEU A 14 -7.02 0.63 -5.70
CA LEU A 14 -6.88 1.91 -6.38
C LEU A 14 -5.87 2.81 -5.69
N SER A 15 -5.78 2.81 -4.36
CA SER A 15 -4.77 3.62 -3.66
C SER A 15 -3.35 3.15 -3.99
N ASN A 16 -3.10 1.84 -4.03
CA ASN A 16 -1.82 1.30 -4.51
C ASN A 16 -1.54 1.68 -5.97
N ILE A 17 -2.49 1.47 -6.87
CA ILE A 17 -2.27 1.67 -8.31
C ILE A 17 -2.13 3.17 -8.63
N VAL A 18 -3.16 3.94 -8.32
CA VAL A 18 -3.27 5.33 -8.75
C VAL A 18 -2.25 6.21 -8.03
N ALA A 19 -2.06 6.03 -6.72
CA ALA A 19 -1.10 6.85 -5.98
C ALA A 19 0.34 6.55 -6.44
N VAL A 20 0.71 5.27 -6.62
CA VAL A 20 2.06 4.94 -7.11
C VAL A 20 2.27 5.49 -8.52
N LEU A 21 1.36 5.26 -9.47
CA LEU A 21 1.56 5.72 -10.84
C LEU A 21 1.62 7.24 -10.94
N ILE A 22 0.81 7.98 -10.18
CA ILE A 22 0.84 9.45 -10.18
C ILE A 22 2.12 9.97 -9.49
N LEU A 23 2.40 9.53 -8.27
CA LEU A 23 3.50 10.10 -7.47
C LEU A 23 4.88 9.67 -8.00
N SER A 24 4.98 8.49 -8.61
CA SER A 24 6.20 8.05 -9.28
C SER A 24 6.34 8.57 -10.72
N ARG A 25 5.38 9.34 -11.24
CA ARG A 25 5.33 9.76 -12.66
C ARG A 25 5.49 8.55 -13.59
N PHE A 26 4.68 7.52 -13.39
CA PHE A 26 4.80 6.24 -14.11
C PHE A 26 6.22 5.64 -14.01
N PHE A 27 6.78 5.56 -12.80
CA PHE A 27 8.11 5.02 -12.50
C PHE A 27 9.30 5.81 -13.08
N THR A 28 9.09 7.06 -13.50
CA THR A 28 10.16 7.95 -13.99
C THR A 28 10.68 8.91 -12.92
N ASN A 29 10.08 8.94 -11.73
CA ASN A 29 10.57 9.74 -10.60
C ASN A 29 11.80 9.07 -9.96
N GLU A 30 12.98 9.62 -10.23
CA GLU A 30 14.26 9.11 -9.70
C GLU A 30 14.45 9.34 -8.20
N PHE A 31 13.73 10.30 -7.61
CA PHE A 31 13.86 10.64 -6.20
C PHE A 31 13.23 9.59 -5.29
N ILE A 32 12.18 8.88 -5.74
CA ILE A 32 11.59 7.81 -4.92
C ILE A 32 12.61 6.69 -4.65
N PRO A 33 13.23 6.06 -5.68
CA PRO A 33 14.28 5.06 -5.47
C PRO A 33 15.55 5.61 -4.82
N LYS A 34 15.88 6.90 -5.02
CA LYS A 34 17.06 7.53 -4.41
C LYS A 34 17.06 7.41 -2.88
N TYR A 35 15.91 7.59 -2.24
CA TYR A 35 15.78 7.61 -0.77
C TYR A 35 15.52 6.22 -0.14
N ASP A 36 15.05 5.25 -0.93
CA ASP A 36 14.92 3.85 -0.52
C ASP A 36 14.94 2.95 -1.77
N ASN A 37 16.14 2.57 -2.20
CA ASN A 37 16.30 1.74 -3.39
C ASN A 37 16.01 0.25 -3.12
N ILE A 38 15.84 -0.16 -1.86
CA ILE A 38 15.59 -1.56 -1.54
C ILE A 38 14.10 -1.83 -1.74
N VAL A 39 13.25 -1.04 -1.07
CA VAL A 39 11.81 -1.27 -1.04
C VAL A 39 11.10 -0.45 -2.10
N MET A 40 11.56 0.78 -2.35
CA MET A 40 10.94 1.72 -3.29
C MET A 40 11.72 1.85 -4.61
N SER A 41 12.42 0.79 -5.01
CA SER A 41 12.91 0.63 -6.39
C SER A 41 11.75 0.60 -7.39
N ASN A 42 12.03 0.81 -8.68
CA ASN A 42 11.02 0.67 -9.73
C ASN A 42 10.37 -0.72 -9.74
N PHE A 43 11.12 -1.77 -9.40
CA PHE A 43 10.55 -3.11 -9.22
C PHE A 43 9.61 -3.16 -8.01
N GLY A 44 10.01 -2.61 -6.87
CA GLY A 44 9.16 -2.52 -5.68
C GLY A 44 7.86 -1.75 -5.96
N LEU A 45 7.95 -0.59 -6.60
CA LEU A 45 6.80 0.22 -7.02
C LEU A 45 5.87 -0.56 -7.97
N LEU A 46 6.43 -1.29 -8.94
CA LEU A 46 5.65 -2.17 -9.81
C LEU A 46 4.92 -3.26 -9.02
N MET A 47 5.59 -3.86 -8.03
CA MET A 47 4.96 -4.85 -7.16
C MET A 47 3.82 -4.27 -6.32
N ILE A 48 3.92 -3.03 -5.85
CA ILE A 48 2.81 -2.34 -5.17
C ILE A 48 1.59 -2.23 -6.09
N VAL A 49 1.81 -1.90 -7.37
CA VAL A 49 0.75 -1.85 -8.40
C VAL A 49 0.13 -3.24 -8.62
N VAL A 50 0.95 -4.29 -8.72
CA VAL A 50 0.48 -5.68 -8.87
C VAL A 50 -0.37 -6.11 -7.66
N TRP A 51 0.05 -5.77 -6.44
CA TRP A 51 -0.74 -6.01 -5.24
C TRP A 51 -2.07 -5.26 -5.26
N GLY A 52 -2.09 -4.05 -5.81
CA GLY A 52 -3.33 -3.31 -5.99
C GLY A 52 -4.33 -4.04 -6.88
N PHE A 53 -3.87 -4.63 -7.98
CA PHE A 53 -4.71 -5.50 -8.82
C PHE A 53 -5.13 -6.77 -8.09
N ALA A 54 -4.24 -7.37 -7.29
CA ALA A 54 -4.55 -8.55 -6.49
C ALA A 54 -5.73 -8.26 -5.54
N TYR A 55 -5.75 -7.13 -4.82
CA TYR A 55 -6.86 -6.78 -3.94
C TYR A 55 -8.18 -6.59 -4.70
N ILE A 56 -8.16 -5.90 -5.85
CA ILE A 56 -9.35 -5.69 -6.68
C ILE A 56 -9.91 -7.02 -7.20
N SER A 57 -9.03 -7.95 -7.60
CA SER A 57 -9.42 -9.23 -8.19
C SER A 57 -10.32 -10.06 -7.27
N VAL A 58 -10.13 -9.94 -5.95
CA VAL A 58 -10.90 -10.67 -4.95
C VAL A 58 -12.01 -9.84 -4.30
N ALA A 59 -12.21 -8.59 -4.69
CA ALA A 59 -13.19 -7.69 -4.07
C ALA A 59 -14.62 -8.27 -4.03
N LYS A 60 -15.02 -9.09 -5.01
CA LYS A 60 -16.35 -9.74 -5.04
C LYS A 60 -16.38 -11.13 -4.40
N ASN A 61 -15.23 -11.77 -4.22
CA ASN A 61 -15.09 -13.16 -3.79
C ASN A 61 -14.29 -13.34 -2.48
N TYR A 62 -13.94 -12.24 -1.79
CA TYR A 62 -13.11 -12.23 -0.58
C TYR A 62 -13.58 -13.22 0.50
N SER A 63 -14.89 -13.47 0.59
CA SER A 63 -15.46 -14.40 1.58
C SER A 63 -15.06 -15.86 1.36
N LYS A 64 -14.59 -16.22 0.15
CA LYS A 64 -14.14 -17.58 -0.19
C LYS A 64 -12.63 -17.78 0.03
N VAL A 65 -11.89 -16.70 0.26
CA VAL A 65 -10.41 -16.70 0.24
C VAL A 65 -9.85 -16.06 1.51
N LYS A 66 -10.38 -16.41 2.69
CA LYS A 66 -10.01 -15.78 3.96
C LYS A 66 -8.50 -15.74 4.22
N TRP A 67 -7.78 -16.81 3.88
CA TRP A 67 -6.32 -16.86 4.06
C TRP A 67 -5.56 -15.92 3.14
N LEU A 68 -6.07 -15.66 1.93
CA LEU A 68 -5.50 -14.64 1.05
C LEU A 68 -5.73 -13.23 1.61
N VAL A 69 -6.87 -12.99 2.27
CA VAL A 69 -7.10 -11.73 2.99
C VAL A 69 -6.09 -11.55 4.13
N ALA A 70 -5.72 -12.63 4.84
CA ALA A 70 -4.67 -12.59 5.84
C ALA A 70 -3.29 -12.26 5.23
N VAL A 71 -2.96 -12.82 4.05
CA VAL A 71 -1.74 -12.48 3.31
C VAL A 71 -1.69 -10.99 2.97
N PHE A 72 -2.81 -10.39 2.56
CA PHE A 72 -2.86 -8.94 2.31
C PHE A 72 -2.65 -8.11 3.58
N ALA A 73 -3.16 -8.56 4.73
CA ALA A 73 -2.89 -7.90 6.00
C ALA A 73 -1.39 -7.95 6.33
N ILE A 74 -0.76 -9.13 6.19
CA ILE A 74 0.69 -9.29 6.45
C ILE A 74 1.51 -8.39 5.52
N GLU A 75 1.19 -8.37 4.23
CA GLU A 75 1.88 -7.52 3.27
C GLU A 75 1.75 -6.03 3.64
N LYS A 76 0.56 -5.54 3.98
CA LYS A 76 0.36 -4.17 4.46
C LYS A 76 1.12 -3.86 5.75
N LEU A 77 1.18 -4.81 6.67
CA LEU A 77 1.94 -4.65 7.90
C LEU A 77 3.45 -4.51 7.62
N ILE A 78 3.99 -5.28 6.68
CA ILE A 78 5.41 -5.20 6.29
C ILE A 78 5.74 -3.80 5.76
N TYR A 79 4.96 -3.27 4.81
CA TYR A 79 5.17 -1.92 4.29
C TYR A 79 4.99 -0.84 5.37
N ALA A 80 4.00 -0.98 6.25
CA ALA A 80 3.80 -0.07 7.37
C ALA A 80 5.01 -0.03 8.32
N ILE A 81 5.56 -1.19 8.68
CA ILE A 81 6.74 -1.28 9.55
C ILE A 81 7.96 -0.68 8.87
N ILE A 82 8.21 -1.03 7.60
CA ILE A 82 9.31 -0.47 6.82
C ILE A 82 9.22 1.06 6.77
N TRP A 83 8.03 1.60 6.51
CA TRP A 83 7.83 3.04 6.50
C TRP A 83 8.09 3.71 7.84
N ILE A 84 7.59 3.12 8.93
CA ILE A 84 7.84 3.64 10.30
C ILE A 84 9.34 3.64 10.57
N LEU A 85 10.04 2.54 10.30
CA LEU A 85 11.49 2.44 10.47
C LEU A 85 12.22 3.47 9.61
N TRP A 86 11.81 3.64 8.36
CA TRP A 86 12.36 4.64 7.46
C TRP A 86 12.15 6.06 8.03
N ARG A 87 10.95 6.39 8.52
CA ARG A 87 10.60 7.69 9.12
C ARG A 87 11.31 7.98 10.44
N LEU A 88 11.66 6.96 11.21
CA LEU A 88 12.44 7.12 12.45
C LEU A 88 13.90 7.44 12.18
N ASN A 89 14.43 7.03 11.01
CA ASN A 89 15.83 7.23 10.64
C ASN A 89 16.03 8.34 9.61
N ASN A 90 14.96 8.83 8.97
CA ASN A 90 15.03 9.79 7.88
C ASN A 90 13.96 10.87 8.00
N GLU A 91 14.31 12.08 7.56
CA GLU A 91 13.37 13.19 7.44
C GLU A 91 12.79 13.28 6.04
N VAL A 92 11.50 13.65 5.94
CA VAL A 92 10.84 13.85 4.63
C VAL A 92 11.08 15.28 4.09
N SER A 93 11.39 16.24 4.96
CA SER A 93 11.58 17.65 4.60
C SER A 93 12.61 17.85 3.46
N PRO A 94 13.78 17.19 3.48
CA PRO A 94 14.74 17.30 2.37
C PRO A 94 14.18 16.77 1.05
N ILE A 95 13.35 15.73 1.09
CA ILE A 95 12.72 15.13 -0.10
C ILE A 95 11.77 16.14 -0.75
N PHE A 96 10.98 16.87 0.03
CA PHE A 96 10.08 17.90 -0.51
C PHE A 96 10.82 19.03 -1.24
N ASN A 97 12.05 19.34 -0.80
CA ASN A 97 12.88 20.36 -1.45
C ASN A 97 13.42 19.87 -2.80
N GLU A 98 13.64 18.57 -2.95
CA GLU A 98 14.12 17.98 -4.20
C GLU A 98 12.97 17.63 -5.16
N ASP A 99 11.93 16.97 -4.67
CA ASP A 99 10.77 16.57 -5.45
C ASP A 99 9.49 16.46 -4.59
N ILE A 100 8.51 17.30 -4.90
CA ILE A 100 7.24 17.37 -4.16
C ILE A 100 6.47 16.04 -4.23
N MET A 101 6.47 15.34 -5.36
CA MET A 101 5.70 14.09 -5.49
C MET A 101 6.31 12.96 -4.68
N ALA A 102 7.64 12.86 -4.66
CA ALA A 102 8.36 11.95 -3.77
C ALA A 102 8.14 12.31 -2.30
N GLY A 103 8.18 13.61 -1.95
CA GLY A 103 7.89 14.09 -0.60
C GLY A 103 6.48 13.70 -0.13
N ILE A 104 5.46 13.89 -1.00
CA ILE A 104 4.09 13.44 -0.73
C ILE A 104 4.07 11.92 -0.54
N PHE A 105 4.70 11.15 -1.43
CA PHE A 105 4.75 9.70 -1.35
C PHE A 105 5.27 9.25 0.02
N TYR A 106 6.49 9.66 0.40
CA TYR A 106 7.11 9.31 1.69
C TYR A 106 6.36 9.85 2.91
N SER A 107 5.50 10.84 2.74
CA SER A 107 4.66 11.36 3.83
C SER A 107 3.45 10.50 4.12
N ILE A 108 2.84 9.89 3.10
CA ILE A 108 1.50 9.30 3.21
C ILE A 108 1.42 7.80 2.95
N TYR A 109 2.39 7.19 2.25
CA TYR A 109 2.24 5.79 1.81
C TYR A 109 2.04 4.83 3.00
N GLY A 110 2.83 4.98 4.07
CA GLY A 110 2.68 4.09 5.23
C GLY A 110 1.42 4.34 6.04
N ILE A 111 0.84 5.55 6.03
CA ILE A 111 -0.48 5.81 6.62
C ILE A 111 -1.55 5.00 5.87
N ASN A 112 -1.48 5.00 4.54
CA ASN A 112 -2.34 4.18 3.69
C ASN A 112 -2.19 2.69 4.03
N ASP A 113 -0.95 2.21 4.19
CA ASP A 113 -0.71 0.80 4.51
C ASP A 113 -1.21 0.40 5.91
N ILE A 114 -1.06 1.26 6.91
CA ILE A 114 -1.61 1.04 8.26
C ILE A 114 -3.15 0.94 8.21
N ILE A 115 -3.81 1.85 7.51
CA ILE A 115 -5.28 1.84 7.36
C ILE A 115 -5.72 0.52 6.72
N PHE A 116 -5.06 0.10 5.64
CA PHE A 116 -5.44 -1.12 4.93
C PHE A 116 -5.04 -2.41 5.65
N PHE A 117 -3.98 -2.38 6.46
CA PHE A 117 -3.66 -3.46 7.40
C PHE A 117 -4.83 -3.72 8.36
N PHE A 118 -5.34 -2.68 9.01
CA PHE A 118 -6.49 -2.82 9.92
C PHE A 118 -7.75 -3.26 9.18
N PHE A 119 -7.98 -2.75 7.97
CA PHE A 119 -9.10 -3.17 7.13
C PHE A 119 -9.04 -4.68 6.81
N PHE A 120 -7.91 -5.18 6.28
CA PHE A 120 -7.78 -6.60 5.94
C PHE A 120 -7.83 -7.50 7.17
N SER A 121 -7.20 -7.08 8.28
CA SER A 121 -7.27 -7.79 9.56
C SER A 121 -8.71 -7.90 10.08
N TYR A 122 -9.48 -6.80 10.04
CA TYR A 122 -10.88 -6.81 10.40
C TYR A 122 -11.69 -7.77 9.53
N VAL A 123 -11.49 -7.74 8.20
CA VAL A 123 -12.19 -8.65 7.29
C VAL A 123 -11.83 -10.11 7.59
N PHE A 124 -10.55 -10.42 7.84
CA PHE A 124 -10.11 -11.77 8.17
C PHE A 124 -10.75 -12.31 9.46
N VAL A 125 -10.73 -11.52 10.54
CA VAL A 125 -11.36 -11.90 11.83
C VAL A 125 -12.85 -12.16 11.64
N LYS A 126 -13.54 -11.29 10.89
CA LYS A 126 -14.97 -11.44 10.59
C LYS A 126 -15.29 -12.69 9.79
N LEU A 127 -14.41 -13.11 8.88
CA LEU A 127 -14.57 -14.35 8.11
C LEU A 127 -14.24 -15.61 8.93
N SER A 128 -13.50 -15.48 10.03
CA SER A 128 -13.11 -16.59 10.90
C SER A 128 -14.14 -16.88 12.00
N GLN A 129 -15.04 -15.93 12.29
CA GLN A 129 -16.16 -16.10 13.23
C GLN A 129 -17.41 -16.74 12.59
N LYS A 130 -17.35 -17.06 11.29
CA LYS A 130 -18.39 -17.74 10.52
C LYS A 130 -17.96 -19.15 10.17
#